data_AF-A0A7S0HHR8-F1
#
_entry.id   AF-A0A7S0HHR8-F1
#
_cell.length_a   1.000
_cell.length_b   1.000
_cell.length_c   1.000
_cell.angle_alpha   90.00
_cell.angle_beta   90.00
_cell.angle_gamma   90.00
#
_symmetry.space_group_name_H-M   'P 1'
#
loop_
_entity.id
_entity.type
_entity.pdbx_description
1 polymer ?
#
loop_
_entity_poly.entity_id
_entity_poly.type
_entity_poly.pdbx_seq_one_letter_code
_entity_poly.pdbx_strand_id
1 'polypeptide(L)'
;GGRPIMRIASMAGIRVFVTGGIGGVHRGVEVTGDVSADLTELSASPVTVVCAGAKSILDIPRTLEFLEMSSVPVMSYQSDFFPAFFTRSSGCRSQIRVDTPEQVARIISNMSSLGMRGGAVLGVPIPEEAAAEAEKVEDAIHKALREAQEQRVEGNKVTPFLLKRINELTQGESLKANIALVKNNAKIGARVAVALMKMGQPSDPPRASQGLGAGGGDNGRGFGISELGERGSEGEEEKTRRTDPEVVIVGGCVEDIQGKSSERLVLGSSNPGSVHRGVGGVGHNIAEALFLLKQDLAFFSAVGD
;
A
#
# COMPACT_ATOMS: atom_id res chain seq x y z
N GLY A 1 -4.13 -8.50 -17.94
CA GLY A 1 -3.37 -8.06 -16.73
C GLY A 1 -3.97 -6.76 -16.24
N GLY A 2 -3.96 -6.51 -14.94
CA GLY A 2 -4.58 -5.34 -14.30
C GLY A 2 -3.75 -4.05 -14.40
N ARG A 3 -2.44 -4.16 -14.67
CA ARG A 3 -1.51 -3.02 -14.80
C ARG A 3 -2.06 -1.78 -15.55
N PRO A 4 -2.51 -1.86 -16.82
CA PRO A 4 -3.00 -0.67 -17.52
C PRO A 4 -4.26 -0.08 -16.87
N ILE A 5 -5.11 -0.92 -16.28
CA ILE A 5 -6.39 -0.48 -15.70
C ILE A 5 -6.16 0.31 -14.42
N MET A 6 -5.27 -0.16 -13.54
CA MET A 6 -4.92 0.56 -12.31
C MET A 6 -4.27 1.91 -12.60
N ARG A 7 -3.34 1.95 -13.56
CA ARG A 7 -2.71 3.18 -14.03
C ARG A 7 -3.75 4.19 -14.53
N ILE A 8 -4.67 3.74 -15.40
CA ILE A 8 -5.74 4.58 -15.93
C ILE A 8 -6.69 5.04 -14.82
N ALA A 9 -7.05 4.15 -13.88
CA ALA A 9 -7.88 4.49 -12.73
C ALA A 9 -7.24 5.60 -11.89
N SER A 10 -5.95 5.46 -11.57
CA SER A 10 -5.20 6.50 -10.85
C SER A 10 -5.20 7.83 -11.61
N MET A 11 -4.96 7.81 -12.92
CA MET A 11 -4.97 9.02 -13.76
C MET A 11 -6.36 9.68 -13.82
N ALA A 12 -7.43 8.89 -13.70
CA ALA A 12 -8.80 9.37 -13.63
C ALA A 12 -9.25 9.78 -12.21
N GLY A 13 -8.35 9.72 -11.21
CA GLY A 13 -8.67 10.02 -9.81
C GLY A 13 -9.52 8.94 -9.10
N ILE A 14 -9.64 7.75 -9.70
CA ILE A 14 -10.35 6.61 -9.12
C ILE A 14 -9.43 5.90 -8.13
N ARG A 15 -9.82 5.91 -6.85
CA ARG A 15 -9.02 5.36 -5.74
C ARG A 15 -9.40 3.94 -5.30
N VAL A 16 -10.50 3.40 -5.82
CA VAL A 16 -10.99 2.05 -5.51
C VAL A 16 -11.23 1.30 -6.81
N PHE A 17 -10.57 0.16 -6.98
CA PHE A 17 -10.72 -0.73 -8.12
C PHE A 17 -11.12 -2.12 -7.65
N VAL A 18 -12.07 -2.76 -8.36
CA VAL A 18 -12.59 -4.08 -8.00
C VAL A 18 -12.20 -5.09 -9.08
N THR A 19 -11.73 -6.26 -8.66
CA THR A 19 -11.47 -7.40 -9.54
C THR A 19 -11.85 -8.70 -8.85
N GLY A 20 -11.81 -9.83 -9.57
CA GLY A 20 -11.95 -11.15 -8.97
C GLY A 20 -10.77 -11.47 -8.05
N GLY A 21 -9.56 -11.44 -8.59
CA GLY A 21 -8.33 -11.77 -7.88
C GLY A 21 -7.14 -11.06 -8.51
N ILE A 22 -6.18 -10.63 -7.71
CA ILE A 22 -4.95 -9.99 -8.23
C ILE A 22 -4.05 -11.01 -8.92
N GLY A 23 -3.14 -10.53 -9.77
CA GLY A 23 -1.92 -11.29 -10.08
C GLY A 23 -1.03 -11.46 -8.85
N GLY A 24 0.07 -12.17 -8.99
CA GLY A 24 0.99 -12.38 -7.89
C GLY A 24 2.28 -13.06 -8.34
N VAL A 25 2.99 -13.61 -7.37
CA VAL A 25 4.18 -14.44 -7.60
C VAL A 25 3.71 -15.82 -8.04
N HIS A 26 4.26 -16.34 -9.13
CA HIS A 26 3.91 -17.67 -9.62
C HIS A 26 4.64 -18.76 -8.81
N ARG A 27 4.06 -19.96 -8.75
CA ARG A 27 4.73 -21.12 -8.16
C ARG A 27 5.99 -21.46 -8.98
N GLY A 28 7.12 -21.73 -8.34
CA GLY A 28 8.40 -21.99 -9.00
C GLY A 28 9.18 -20.72 -9.41
N VAL A 29 8.83 -19.55 -8.85
CA VAL A 29 9.47 -18.27 -9.17
C VAL A 29 10.99 -18.28 -9.01
N GLU A 30 11.53 -19.11 -8.11
CA GLU A 30 12.97 -19.24 -7.89
C GLU A 30 13.74 -19.71 -9.14
N VAL A 31 13.06 -20.35 -10.09
CA VAL A 31 13.63 -20.77 -11.37
C VAL A 31 13.16 -19.86 -12.51
N THR A 32 11.88 -19.51 -12.53
CA THR A 32 11.25 -18.83 -13.69
C THR A 32 11.38 -17.31 -13.65
N GLY A 33 11.51 -16.71 -12.47
CA GLY A 33 11.39 -15.27 -12.27
C GLY A 33 10.00 -14.69 -12.61
N ASP A 34 8.96 -15.54 -12.74
CA ASP A 34 7.63 -15.12 -13.18
C ASP A 34 6.85 -14.42 -12.04
N VAL A 35 6.90 -13.10 -12.06
CA VAL A 35 6.20 -12.21 -11.11
C VAL A 35 5.24 -11.31 -11.87
N SER A 36 4.00 -11.26 -11.41
CA SER A 36 2.98 -10.43 -12.04
C SER A 36 3.30 -8.94 -11.95
N ALA A 37 3.22 -8.31 -13.12
CA ALA A 37 3.20 -6.86 -13.30
C ALA A 37 2.17 -6.11 -12.41
N ASP A 38 1.12 -6.78 -11.95
CA ASP A 38 0.12 -6.20 -11.04
C ASP A 38 0.76 -5.77 -9.71
N LEU A 39 1.73 -6.52 -9.18
CA LEU A 39 2.37 -6.21 -7.88
C LEU A 39 3.21 -4.93 -7.94
N THR A 40 3.94 -4.74 -9.04
CA THR A 40 4.71 -3.50 -9.26
C THR A 40 3.83 -2.29 -9.52
N GLU A 41 2.61 -2.48 -10.04
CA GLU A 41 1.68 -1.37 -10.23
C GLU A 41 1.02 -0.98 -8.90
N LEU A 42 0.73 -1.96 -8.04
CA LEU A 42 0.25 -1.72 -6.68
C LEU A 42 1.20 -0.84 -5.86
N SER A 43 2.51 -0.91 -6.07
CA SER A 43 3.47 -0.03 -5.37
C SER A 43 3.60 1.37 -5.98
N ALA A 44 3.08 1.58 -7.19
CA ALA A 44 3.27 2.82 -7.95
C ALA A 44 2.00 3.65 -8.16
N SER A 45 0.82 3.02 -8.08
CA SER A 45 -0.47 3.66 -8.31
C SER A 45 -1.28 3.71 -7.01
N PRO A 46 -1.74 4.89 -6.54
CA PRO A 46 -2.52 5.08 -5.31
C PRO A 46 -3.98 4.61 -5.47
N VAL A 47 -4.15 3.33 -5.80
CA VAL A 47 -5.44 2.66 -6.02
C VAL A 47 -5.53 1.48 -5.08
N THR A 48 -6.59 1.45 -4.27
CA THR A 48 -6.91 0.27 -3.45
C THR A 48 -7.65 -0.75 -4.29
N VAL A 49 -7.09 -1.96 -4.39
CA VAL A 49 -7.67 -3.07 -5.14
C VAL A 49 -8.43 -3.99 -4.20
N VAL A 50 -9.74 -4.12 -4.45
CA VAL A 50 -10.65 -5.00 -3.73
C VAL A 50 -10.80 -6.30 -4.53
N CYS A 51 -10.41 -7.42 -3.92
CA CYS A 51 -10.39 -8.72 -4.60
C CYS A 51 -10.58 -9.87 -3.62
N ALA A 52 -10.79 -11.08 -4.12
CA ALA A 52 -10.84 -12.30 -3.31
C ALA A 52 -9.42 -12.85 -3.02
N GLY A 53 -8.44 -11.96 -2.88
CA GLY A 53 -7.03 -12.29 -2.74
C GLY A 53 -6.32 -12.54 -4.06
N ALA A 54 -5.23 -13.31 -4.02
CA ALA A 54 -4.48 -13.72 -5.21
C ALA A 54 -5.11 -14.97 -5.84
N LYS A 55 -5.09 -15.08 -7.17
CA LYS A 55 -5.62 -16.25 -7.88
C LYS A 55 -5.00 -17.54 -7.34
N SER A 56 -5.80 -18.59 -7.13
CA SER A 56 -5.38 -19.83 -6.45
C SER A 56 -4.21 -20.58 -7.12
N ILE A 57 -3.92 -20.27 -8.38
CA ILE A 57 -2.80 -20.82 -9.14
C ILE A 57 -1.42 -20.25 -8.74
N LEU A 58 -1.41 -19.20 -7.92
CA LEU A 58 -0.23 -18.44 -7.53
C LEU A 58 0.37 -18.96 -6.21
N ASP A 59 1.54 -18.44 -5.88
CA ASP A 59 2.19 -18.63 -4.58
C ASP A 59 1.78 -17.47 -3.66
N ILE A 60 0.80 -17.72 -2.78
CA ILE A 60 0.26 -16.69 -1.89
C ILE A 60 1.28 -16.23 -0.85
N PRO A 61 2.00 -17.11 -0.12
CA PRO A 61 3.06 -16.68 0.80
C PRO A 61 4.05 -15.73 0.14
N ARG A 62 4.62 -16.09 -1.02
CA ARG A 62 5.59 -15.23 -1.70
C ARG A 62 4.97 -13.95 -2.27
N THR A 63 3.70 -14.00 -2.66
CA THR A 63 2.97 -12.79 -3.09
C THR A 63 2.85 -11.79 -1.94
N LEU A 64 2.54 -12.26 -0.72
CA LEU A 64 2.45 -11.39 0.46
C LEU A 64 3.81 -10.80 0.85
N GLU A 65 4.88 -11.61 0.82
CA GLU A 65 6.26 -11.12 1.02
C GLU A 65 6.65 -10.02 0.02
N PHE A 66 6.31 -10.20 -1.27
CA PHE A 66 6.58 -9.20 -2.29
C PHE A 66 5.83 -7.88 -2.03
N LEU A 67 4.55 -7.98 -1.64
CA LEU A 67 3.72 -6.82 -1.33
C LEU A 67 4.26 -6.08 -0.09
N GLU A 68 4.69 -6.81 0.93
CA GLU A 68 5.34 -6.25 2.12
C GLU A 68 6.64 -5.51 1.76
N MET A 69 7.54 -6.17 1.03
CA MET A 69 8.78 -5.55 0.53
C MET A 69 8.50 -4.28 -0.27
N SER A 70 7.42 -4.27 -1.05
CA SER A 70 7.03 -3.16 -1.90
C SER A 70 6.23 -2.07 -1.17
N SER A 71 6.13 -2.15 0.17
CA SER A 71 5.36 -1.22 1.00
C SER A 71 3.88 -1.09 0.58
N VAL A 72 3.30 -2.18 0.06
CA VAL A 72 1.88 -2.26 -0.31
C VAL A 72 1.11 -2.86 0.87
N PRO A 73 0.23 -2.10 1.55
CA PRO A 73 -0.54 -2.64 2.66
C PRO A 73 -1.53 -3.72 2.20
N VAL A 74 -1.57 -4.83 2.94
CA VAL A 74 -2.50 -5.93 2.69
C VAL A 74 -3.50 -6.06 3.85
N MET A 75 -4.76 -5.79 3.53
CA MET A 75 -5.89 -5.90 4.45
C MET A 75 -6.73 -7.14 4.15
N SER A 76 -7.33 -7.75 5.16
CA SER A 76 -8.40 -8.73 5.02
C SER A 76 -9.70 -8.27 5.67
N TYR A 77 -10.78 -8.37 4.92
CA TYR A 77 -12.11 -7.96 5.33
C TYR A 77 -12.77 -9.04 6.19
N GLN A 78 -13.01 -8.73 7.45
CA GLN A 78 -13.66 -9.57 8.46
C GLN A 78 -12.99 -10.95 8.63
N SER A 79 -11.67 -11.01 8.40
CA SER A 79 -10.85 -12.21 8.49
C SER A 79 -9.44 -11.85 8.93
N ASP A 80 -8.81 -12.73 9.71
CA ASP A 80 -7.39 -12.63 10.07
C ASP A 80 -6.46 -13.17 8.97
N PHE A 81 -7.01 -13.98 8.07
CA PHE A 81 -6.28 -14.65 6.99
C PHE A 81 -6.62 -14.05 5.64
N PHE A 82 -5.60 -13.97 4.79
CA PHE A 82 -5.74 -13.55 3.40
C PHE A 82 -6.54 -14.61 2.61
N PRO A 83 -7.54 -14.21 1.81
CA PRO A 83 -8.31 -15.16 1.02
C PRO A 83 -7.50 -15.73 -0.16
N ALA A 84 -7.83 -16.95 -0.57
CA ALA A 84 -7.16 -17.69 -1.65
C ALA A 84 -8.10 -17.88 -2.86
N PHE A 85 -8.79 -16.81 -3.23
CA PHE A 85 -9.72 -16.72 -4.36
C PHE A 85 -10.97 -17.60 -4.18
N PHE A 86 -10.87 -18.91 -4.46
CA PHE A 86 -11.98 -19.84 -4.27
C PHE A 86 -12.14 -20.33 -2.82
N THR A 87 -11.14 -20.13 -1.98
CA THR A 87 -11.19 -20.48 -0.56
C THR A 87 -11.14 -19.23 0.31
N ARG A 88 -11.87 -19.28 1.44
CA ARG A 88 -12.01 -18.13 2.35
C ARG A 88 -10.71 -17.76 3.07
N SER A 89 -9.79 -18.72 3.20
CA SER A 89 -8.50 -18.54 3.88
C SER A 89 -7.40 -19.27 3.10
N SER A 90 -6.27 -18.62 2.91
CA SER A 90 -5.04 -19.22 2.40
C SER A 90 -4.17 -19.85 3.51
N GLY A 91 -4.56 -19.70 4.78
CA GLY A 91 -3.70 -19.99 5.94
C GLY A 91 -2.62 -18.94 6.20
N CYS A 92 -2.45 -17.94 5.31
CA CYS A 92 -1.50 -16.84 5.50
C CYS A 92 -2.21 -15.69 6.21
N ARG A 93 -1.63 -15.17 7.30
CA ARG A 93 -2.21 -14.01 7.99
C ARG A 93 -2.04 -12.77 7.13
N SER A 94 -3.05 -11.90 7.14
CA SER A 94 -2.91 -10.56 6.57
C SER A 94 -2.24 -9.62 7.56
N GLN A 95 -1.59 -8.57 7.05
CA GLN A 95 -0.96 -7.53 7.88
C GLN A 95 -2.01 -6.80 8.73
N ILE A 96 -3.18 -6.52 8.14
CA ILE A 96 -4.24 -5.74 8.75
C ILE A 96 -5.57 -6.47 8.61
N ARG A 97 -6.30 -6.61 9.72
CA ARG A 97 -7.72 -6.96 9.69
C ARG A 97 -8.58 -5.71 9.71
N VAL A 98 -9.61 -5.68 8.88
CA VAL A 98 -10.62 -4.62 8.84
C VAL A 98 -12.00 -5.23 8.86
N ASP A 99 -12.91 -4.73 9.68
CA ASP A 99 -14.26 -5.30 9.85
C ASP A 99 -15.35 -4.45 9.18
N THR A 100 -15.02 -3.23 8.75
CA THR A 100 -15.96 -2.26 8.17
C THR A 100 -15.38 -1.51 6.96
N PRO A 101 -16.22 -1.11 5.98
CA PRO A 101 -15.78 -0.28 4.85
C PRO A 101 -15.18 1.06 5.28
N GLU A 102 -15.64 1.62 6.40
CA GLU A 102 -15.17 2.87 6.98
C GLU A 102 -13.73 2.76 7.49
N GLN A 103 -13.34 1.61 8.07
CA GLN A 103 -11.93 1.37 8.43
C GLN A 103 -11.02 1.38 7.20
N VAL A 104 -11.46 0.74 6.11
CA VAL A 104 -10.71 0.75 4.84
C VAL A 104 -10.60 2.17 4.31
N ALA A 105 -11.70 2.92 4.27
CA ALA A 105 -11.70 4.31 3.80
C ALA A 105 -10.76 5.20 4.62
N ARG A 106 -10.70 5.03 5.95
CA ARG A 106 -9.71 5.72 6.81
C ARG A 106 -8.28 5.39 6.43
N ILE A 107 -7.96 4.12 6.20
CA ILE A 107 -6.62 3.70 5.78
C ILE A 107 -6.24 4.38 4.45
N ILE A 108 -7.14 4.36 3.45
CA ILE A 108 -6.90 5.01 2.16
C ILE A 108 -6.69 6.52 2.31
N SER A 109 -7.49 7.18 3.16
CA SER A 109 -7.35 8.61 3.44
C SER A 109 -6.01 8.92 4.11
N ASN A 110 -5.62 8.13 5.12
CA ASN A 110 -4.37 8.31 5.85
C ASN A 110 -3.15 8.10 4.95
N MET A 111 -3.16 7.07 4.09
CA MET A 111 -2.12 6.85 3.09
C MET A 111 -1.93 8.09 2.20
N SER A 112 -3.04 8.73 1.81
CA SER A 112 -3.00 9.97 1.01
C SER A 112 -2.40 11.13 1.80
N SER A 113 -2.81 11.32 3.06
CA SER A 113 -2.28 12.37 3.95
C SER A 113 -0.79 12.22 4.23
N LEU A 114 -0.29 10.98 4.26
CA LEU A 114 1.13 10.65 4.43
C LEU A 114 1.93 10.75 3.11
N GLY A 115 1.30 11.11 1.99
CA GLY A 115 1.98 11.22 0.69
C GLY A 115 2.43 9.88 0.11
N MET A 116 1.84 8.76 0.54
CA MET A 116 2.17 7.44 0.01
C MET A 116 1.73 7.34 -1.46
N ARG A 117 2.66 6.94 -2.32
CA ARG A 117 2.43 6.83 -3.77
C ARG A 117 1.82 5.49 -4.20
N GLY A 118 2.00 4.45 -3.38
CA GLY A 118 1.45 3.13 -3.62
C GLY A 118 -0.01 3.00 -3.22
N GLY A 119 -0.65 1.98 -3.76
CA GLY A 119 -2.00 1.54 -3.42
C GLY A 119 -1.99 0.53 -2.29
N ALA A 120 -3.13 -0.15 -2.13
CA ALA A 120 -3.31 -1.19 -1.12
C ALA A 120 -4.14 -2.36 -1.67
N VAL A 121 -4.11 -3.50 -1.00
CA VAL A 121 -4.93 -4.66 -1.34
C VAL A 121 -5.94 -4.90 -0.22
N LEU A 122 -7.22 -5.02 -0.57
CA LEU A 122 -8.27 -5.50 0.32
C LEU A 122 -8.73 -6.89 -0.13
N GLY A 123 -8.29 -7.92 0.60
CA GLY A 123 -8.77 -9.28 0.48
C GLY A 123 -10.18 -9.43 1.08
N VAL A 124 -11.15 -9.78 0.25
CA VAL A 124 -12.53 -10.05 0.64
C VAL A 124 -12.81 -11.54 0.44
N PRO A 125 -12.98 -12.33 1.50
CA PRO A 125 -13.30 -13.75 1.38
C PRO A 125 -14.56 -13.99 0.54
N ILE A 126 -14.55 -15.05 -0.27
CA ILE A 126 -15.74 -15.52 -0.98
C ILE A 126 -16.89 -15.78 0.01
N PRO A 127 -18.16 -15.48 -0.31
CA PRO A 127 -19.30 -15.77 0.57
C PRO A 127 -19.34 -17.24 0.97
N GLU A 128 -19.79 -17.55 2.20
CA GLU A 128 -19.79 -18.91 2.75
C GLU A 128 -20.63 -19.87 1.91
N GLU A 129 -21.74 -19.38 1.37
CA GLU A 129 -22.68 -20.16 0.55
C GLU A 129 -22.07 -20.55 -0.80
N ALA A 130 -21.07 -19.80 -1.26
CA ALA A 130 -20.34 -20.05 -2.51
C ALA A 130 -18.98 -20.73 -2.28
N ALA A 131 -18.59 -20.95 -1.02
CA ALA A 131 -17.33 -21.60 -0.65
C ALA A 131 -17.40 -23.13 -0.66
N ALA A 132 -18.53 -23.69 -1.10
CA ALA A 132 -19.05 -24.99 -0.70
C ALA A 132 -18.14 -26.21 -0.94
N GLU A 133 -17.06 -26.13 -1.73
CA GLU A 133 -16.17 -27.29 -1.94
C GLU A 133 -14.70 -26.86 -2.11
N ALA A 134 -14.18 -26.09 -1.15
CA ALA A 134 -12.78 -25.64 -1.11
C ALA A 134 -11.76 -26.74 -1.46
N GLU A 135 -11.98 -27.96 -0.97
CA GLU A 135 -11.10 -29.11 -1.20
C GLU A 135 -11.16 -29.63 -2.65
N LYS A 136 -12.36 -29.75 -3.24
CA LYS A 136 -12.50 -30.21 -4.64
C LYS A 136 -11.93 -29.21 -5.63
N VAL A 137 -12.02 -27.91 -5.32
CA VAL A 137 -11.42 -26.87 -6.16
C VAL A 137 -9.89 -26.91 -6.06
N GLU A 138 -9.32 -27.13 -4.87
CA GLU A 138 -7.87 -27.26 -4.69
C GLU A 138 -7.30 -28.47 -5.43
N ASP A 139 -7.97 -29.63 -5.37
CA ASP A 139 -7.60 -30.81 -6.14
C ASP A 139 -7.63 -30.56 -7.65
N ALA A 140 -8.66 -29.84 -8.12
CA ALA A 140 -8.77 -29.43 -9.51
C ALA A 140 -7.64 -28.47 -9.92
N ILE A 141 -7.24 -27.53 -9.04
CA ILE A 141 -6.11 -26.62 -9.27
C ILE A 141 -4.81 -27.42 -9.39
N HIS A 142 -4.51 -28.33 -8.45
CA HIS A 142 -3.30 -29.14 -8.49
C HIS A 142 -3.24 -30.03 -9.74
N LYS A 143 -4.38 -30.60 -10.14
CA LYS A 143 -4.46 -31.37 -11.39
C LYS A 143 -4.23 -30.49 -12.62
N ALA A 144 -4.88 -29.33 -12.69
CA ALA A 144 -4.70 -28.39 -13.80
C ALA A 144 -3.26 -27.87 -13.91
N LEU A 145 -2.58 -27.63 -12.79
CA LEU A 145 -1.17 -27.22 -12.76
C LEU A 145 -0.25 -28.32 -13.33
N ARG A 146 -0.47 -29.59 -12.96
CA ARG A 146 0.29 -30.71 -13.55
C ARG A 146 0.07 -30.83 -15.05
N GLU A 147 -1.18 -30.76 -15.50
CA GLU A 147 -1.51 -30.85 -16.92
C GLU A 147 -0.94 -29.66 -17.72
N ALA A 148 -0.91 -28.46 -17.13
CA ALA A 148 -0.27 -27.29 -17.75
C ALA A 148 1.23 -27.50 -17.96
N GLN A 149 1.91 -28.12 -16.99
CA GLN A 149 3.33 -28.45 -17.05
C GLN A 149 3.61 -29.55 -18.09
N GLU A 150 2.80 -30.61 -18.11
CA GLU A 150 2.89 -31.70 -19.10
C GLU A 150 2.69 -31.18 -20.52
N GLN A 151 1.78 -30.24 -20.71
CA GLN A 151 1.50 -29.60 -22.00
C GLN A 151 2.43 -28.42 -22.32
N ARG A 152 3.39 -28.09 -21.44
CA ARG A 152 4.32 -26.96 -21.57
C ARG A 152 3.61 -25.64 -21.90
N VAL A 153 2.51 -25.38 -21.20
CA VAL A 153 1.82 -24.09 -21.30
C VAL A 153 2.63 -23.05 -20.55
N GLU A 154 3.02 -21.96 -21.24
CA GLU A 154 3.93 -20.96 -20.70
C GLU A 154 3.39 -19.53 -20.85
N GLY A 155 3.93 -18.63 -20.02
CA GLY A 155 3.66 -17.19 -20.06
C GLY A 155 2.18 -16.83 -19.84
N ASN A 156 1.69 -15.87 -20.62
CA ASN A 156 0.34 -15.34 -20.50
C ASN A 156 -0.79 -16.34 -20.83
N LYS A 157 -0.46 -17.52 -21.37
CA LYS A 157 -1.42 -18.59 -21.68
C LYS A 157 -1.74 -19.48 -20.47
N VAL A 158 -0.89 -19.47 -19.44
CA VAL A 158 -1.04 -20.31 -18.25
C VAL A 158 -2.35 -20.01 -17.52
N THR A 159 -2.63 -18.75 -17.22
CA THR A 159 -3.84 -18.38 -16.45
C THR A 159 -5.15 -18.73 -17.19
N PRO A 160 -5.34 -18.37 -18.49
CA PRO A 160 -6.54 -18.79 -19.22
C PRO A 160 -6.70 -20.32 -19.32
N PHE A 161 -5.60 -21.05 -19.52
CA PHE A 161 -5.61 -22.51 -19.54
C PHE A 161 -6.08 -23.08 -18.20
N LEU A 162 -5.46 -22.64 -17.10
CA LEU A 162 -5.78 -23.15 -15.76
C LEU A 162 -7.23 -22.86 -15.37
N LEU A 163 -7.72 -21.64 -15.61
CA LEU A 163 -9.11 -21.30 -15.29
C LEU A 163 -10.12 -22.13 -16.09
N LYS A 164 -9.86 -22.32 -17.40
CA LYS A 164 -10.70 -23.19 -18.24
C LYS A 164 -10.69 -24.62 -17.73
N ARG A 165 -9.50 -25.15 -17.40
CA ARG A 165 -9.35 -26.54 -16.98
C ARG A 165 -9.94 -26.82 -15.61
N ILE A 166 -9.77 -25.90 -14.66
CA ILE A 166 -10.44 -25.97 -13.34
C ILE A 166 -11.96 -26.00 -13.55
N ASN A 167 -12.50 -25.15 -14.44
CA ASN A 167 -13.93 -25.15 -14.73
C ASN A 167 -14.47 -26.45 -15.31
N GLU A 168 -13.72 -27.10 -16.21
CA GLU A 168 -14.05 -28.44 -16.73
C GLU A 168 -14.02 -29.50 -15.63
N LEU A 169 -13.00 -29.48 -14.78
CA LEU A 169 -12.82 -30.44 -13.67
C LEU A 169 -13.90 -30.26 -12.58
N THR A 170 -14.36 -29.03 -12.35
CA THR A 170 -15.41 -28.71 -11.37
C THR A 170 -16.82 -28.68 -11.97
N GLN A 171 -17.00 -29.11 -13.22
CA GLN A 171 -18.30 -29.13 -13.93
C GLN A 171 -19.08 -27.80 -13.87
N GLY A 172 -18.38 -26.65 -13.95
CA GLY A 172 -19.01 -25.32 -13.91
C GLY A 172 -19.10 -24.65 -12.53
N GLU A 173 -18.82 -25.36 -11.43
CA GLU A 173 -18.92 -24.79 -10.08
C GLU A 173 -17.92 -23.66 -9.82
N SER A 174 -16.67 -23.77 -10.32
CA SER A 174 -15.70 -22.68 -10.19
C SER A 174 -16.11 -21.40 -10.91
N LEU A 175 -16.85 -21.48 -12.02
CA LEU A 175 -17.40 -20.29 -12.69
C LEU A 175 -18.48 -19.62 -11.83
N LYS A 176 -19.38 -20.41 -11.21
CA LYS A 176 -20.40 -19.87 -10.30
C LYS A 176 -19.75 -19.20 -9.09
N ALA A 177 -18.75 -19.84 -8.49
CA ALA A 177 -17.96 -19.28 -7.39
C ALA A 177 -17.25 -17.98 -7.81
N ASN A 178 -16.67 -17.92 -9.01
CA ASN A 178 -16.02 -16.73 -9.55
C ASN A 178 -17.02 -15.57 -9.74
N ILE A 179 -18.24 -15.85 -10.22
CA ILE A 179 -19.30 -14.83 -10.31
C ILE A 179 -19.71 -14.33 -8.91
N ALA A 180 -19.85 -15.24 -7.95
CA ALA A 180 -20.24 -14.91 -6.58
C ALA A 180 -19.18 -14.03 -5.88
N LEU A 181 -17.90 -14.39 -5.97
CA LEU A 181 -16.82 -13.59 -5.39
C LEU A 181 -16.71 -12.21 -6.06
N VAL A 182 -16.84 -12.11 -7.40
CA VAL A 182 -16.76 -10.81 -8.08
C VAL A 182 -17.91 -9.89 -7.65
N LYS A 183 -19.13 -10.43 -7.53
CA LYS A 183 -20.28 -9.68 -6.99
C LYS A 183 -20.05 -9.23 -5.56
N ASN A 184 -19.47 -10.09 -4.71
CA ASN A 184 -19.14 -9.74 -3.34
C ASN A 184 -18.08 -8.63 -3.27
N ASN A 185 -17.00 -8.75 -4.03
CA ASN A 185 -15.95 -7.75 -4.12
C ASN A 185 -16.51 -6.40 -4.60
N ALA A 186 -17.40 -6.40 -5.59
CA ALA A 186 -18.06 -5.20 -6.09
C ALA A 186 -18.93 -4.53 -5.02
N LYS A 187 -19.71 -5.33 -4.28
CA LYS A 187 -20.54 -4.84 -3.17
C LYS A 187 -19.69 -4.18 -2.07
N ILE A 188 -18.60 -4.81 -1.65
CA ILE A 188 -17.71 -4.26 -0.63
C ILE A 188 -16.95 -3.05 -1.16
N GLY A 189 -16.38 -3.12 -2.36
CA GLY A 189 -15.65 -2.02 -2.98
C GLY A 189 -16.52 -0.77 -3.19
N ALA A 190 -17.78 -0.94 -3.60
CA ALA A 190 -18.73 0.18 -3.70
C ALA A 190 -18.98 0.84 -2.34
N ARG A 191 -19.12 0.04 -1.26
CA ARG A 191 -19.28 0.58 0.10
C ARG A 191 -18.04 1.34 0.56
N VAL A 192 -16.84 0.81 0.29
CA VAL A 192 -15.57 1.51 0.58
C VAL A 192 -15.49 2.83 -0.16
N ALA A 193 -15.83 2.85 -1.46
CA ALA A 193 -15.84 4.07 -2.26
C ALA A 193 -16.82 5.12 -1.71
N VAL A 194 -18.04 4.69 -1.30
CA VAL A 194 -19.02 5.58 -0.67
C VAL A 194 -18.51 6.12 0.68
N ALA A 195 -17.92 5.26 1.52
CA ALA A 195 -17.33 5.68 2.79
C ALA A 195 -16.19 6.68 2.60
N LEU A 196 -15.32 6.44 1.61
CA LEU A 196 -14.22 7.34 1.24
C LEU A 196 -14.72 8.69 0.73
N MET A 197 -15.80 8.71 -0.07
CA MET A 197 -16.43 9.96 -0.53
C MET A 197 -17.01 10.78 0.63
N LYS A 198 -17.61 10.12 1.63
CA LYS A 198 -18.18 10.80 2.81
C LYS A 198 -17.12 11.43 3.72
N MET A 199 -15.88 10.94 3.70
CA MET A 199 -14.77 11.50 4.48
C MET A 199 -14.22 12.82 3.89
N GLY A 200 -14.73 13.26 2.74
CA GLY A 200 -14.21 14.40 2.00
C GLY A 200 -13.02 14.02 1.12
N GLN A 201 -12.70 14.86 0.14
CA GLN A 201 -11.44 14.71 -0.57
C GLN A 201 -10.32 15.12 0.41
N PRO A 202 -9.27 14.29 0.63
CA PRO A 202 -8.05 14.82 1.18
C PRO A 202 -7.60 15.93 0.26
N SER A 203 -7.20 17.07 0.84
CA SER A 203 -6.43 18.09 0.13
C SER A 203 -5.34 17.38 -0.66
N ASP A 204 -5.12 17.79 -1.92
CA ASP A 204 -4.02 17.30 -2.75
C ASP A 204 -2.77 17.09 -1.87
N PRO A 205 -2.05 15.97 -2.01
CA PRO A 205 -0.80 15.80 -1.28
C PRO A 205 0.02 17.07 -1.48
N PRO A 206 0.66 17.63 -0.44
CA PRO A 206 1.49 18.80 -0.60
C PRO A 206 2.43 18.49 -1.76
N ARG A 207 2.30 19.26 -2.85
CA ARG A 207 3.09 19.03 -4.06
C ARG A 207 4.54 18.97 -3.58
N ALA A 208 5.15 17.78 -3.62
CA ALA A 208 6.58 17.67 -3.52
C ALA A 208 7.11 18.65 -4.55
N SER A 209 7.79 19.69 -4.10
CA SER A 209 8.20 20.84 -4.89
C SER A 209 8.94 20.37 -6.13
N GLN A 210 8.23 20.20 -7.24
CA GLN A 210 8.81 19.98 -8.55
C GLN A 210 8.97 21.35 -9.20
N GLY A 211 10.22 21.80 -9.20
CA GLY A 211 10.75 22.76 -10.16
C GLY A 211 11.04 24.16 -9.61
N LEU A 212 12.32 24.43 -9.33
CA LEU A 212 12.94 25.67 -9.79
C LEU A 212 14.17 25.29 -10.61
N GLY A 213 14.04 25.49 -11.92
CA GLY A 213 15.19 25.68 -12.79
C GLY A 213 15.88 27.00 -12.47
N ALA A 214 17.12 27.10 -12.94
CA ALA A 214 18.03 28.23 -12.87
C ALA A 214 17.38 29.61 -12.72
N GLY A 215 17.68 30.28 -11.60
CA GLY A 215 17.34 31.68 -11.34
C GLY A 215 17.60 32.00 -9.87
N GLY A 216 18.58 32.86 -9.60
CA GLY A 216 19.06 33.15 -8.25
C GLY A 216 18.07 33.88 -7.34
N GLY A 217 18.40 33.90 -6.04
CA GLY A 217 17.73 34.71 -5.03
C GLY A 217 17.12 33.89 -3.90
N ASP A 218 17.94 33.63 -2.88
CA ASP A 218 17.64 33.72 -1.45
C ASP A 218 16.19 33.50 -0.93
N ASN A 219 16.02 32.40 -0.18
CA ASN A 219 15.36 32.26 1.14
C ASN A 219 14.78 30.85 1.32
N GLY A 220 15.58 29.95 1.90
CA GLY A 220 15.15 28.62 2.30
C GLY A 220 14.24 28.67 3.53
N ARG A 221 12.95 28.38 3.36
CA ARG A 221 12.07 27.99 4.47
C ARG A 221 12.22 26.48 4.73
N GLY A 222 13.28 26.12 5.43
CA GLY A 222 13.32 24.87 6.20
C GLY A 222 12.66 25.09 7.56
N PHE A 223 12.04 24.05 8.13
CA PHE A 223 11.52 24.09 9.50
C PHE A 223 12.70 24.32 10.46
N GLY A 224 12.89 25.58 10.85
CA GLY A 224 13.80 25.97 11.90
C GLY A 224 13.21 25.59 13.24
N ILE A 225 14.04 25.02 14.11
CA ILE A 225 13.73 24.61 15.49
C ILE A 225 13.48 25.84 16.42
N SER A 226 13.24 27.02 15.85
CA SER A 226 13.19 28.31 16.55
C SER A 226 11.80 28.98 16.56
N GLU A 227 10.76 28.41 15.97
CA GLU A 227 9.40 28.99 16.05
C GLU A 227 8.56 28.51 17.24
N LEU A 228 9.18 27.86 18.24
CA LEU A 228 8.51 27.44 19.49
C LEU A 228 8.62 28.44 20.65
N GLY A 229 9.13 29.65 20.43
CA GLY A 229 9.17 30.64 21.50
C GLY A 229 9.59 32.02 21.01
N GLU A 230 8.62 32.81 20.54
CA GLU A 230 8.61 34.27 20.68
C GLU A 230 7.29 34.84 20.13
N ARG A 231 6.25 34.77 20.95
CA ARG A 231 5.17 35.76 20.92
C ARG A 231 4.92 36.22 22.35
N GLY A 232 5.58 37.32 22.70
CA GLY A 232 5.36 38.05 23.93
C GLY A 232 5.62 39.53 23.70
N SER A 233 4.57 40.26 23.34
CA SER A 233 4.28 41.56 23.96
C SER A 233 2.83 41.94 23.70
N GLU A 234 2.09 41.95 24.81
CA GLU A 234 0.89 42.74 25.09
C GLU A 234 -0.45 42.26 24.52
N GLY A 235 -1.24 41.62 25.39
CA GLY A 235 -2.69 41.42 25.21
C GLY A 235 -3.21 40.09 25.74
N GLU A 236 -3.61 40.08 27.01
CA GLU A 236 -4.54 39.14 27.67
C GLU A 236 -4.30 37.62 27.50
N GLU A 237 -3.70 37.02 28.53
CA GLU A 237 -3.58 35.57 28.72
C GLU A 237 -4.95 34.91 28.88
N GLU A 238 -5.55 34.50 27.77
CA GLU A 238 -6.47 33.37 27.79
C GLU A 238 -5.63 32.09 28.02
N LYS A 239 -5.60 31.62 29.27
CA LYS A 239 -5.03 30.32 29.66
C LYS A 239 -5.71 29.20 28.86
N THR A 240 -5.19 28.93 27.67
CA THR A 240 -5.41 27.66 26.98
C THR A 240 -4.77 26.59 27.86
N ARG A 241 -5.61 25.82 28.55
CA ARG A 241 -5.21 24.58 29.21
C ARG A 241 -4.48 23.75 28.16
N ARG A 242 -3.15 23.62 28.27
CA ARG A 242 -2.43 22.57 27.55
C ARG A 242 -2.97 21.26 28.10
N THR A 243 -3.85 20.63 27.34
CA THR A 243 -4.25 19.26 27.58
C THR A 243 -3.00 18.38 27.46
N ASP A 244 -2.91 17.35 28.30
CA ASP A 244 -1.86 16.35 28.13
C ASP A 244 -1.94 15.77 26.71
N PRO A 245 -0.80 15.62 26.01
CA PRO A 245 -0.79 15.14 24.63
C PRO A 245 -1.39 13.73 24.57
N GLU A 246 -2.18 13.46 23.53
CA GLU A 246 -2.80 12.15 23.32
C GLU A 246 -1.74 11.05 23.07
N VAL A 247 -0.63 11.41 22.42
CA VAL A 247 0.48 10.49 22.13
C VAL A 247 1.82 11.09 22.56
N VAL A 248 2.60 10.31 23.31
CA VAL A 248 4.00 10.65 23.66
C VAL A 248 4.94 9.74 22.88
N ILE A 249 5.86 10.34 22.13
CA ILE A 249 6.92 9.64 21.41
C ILE A 249 8.25 9.90 22.11
N VAL A 250 8.94 8.83 22.49
CA VAL A 250 10.33 8.88 22.98
C VAL A 250 11.19 8.10 21.99
N GLY A 251 12.08 8.79 21.27
CA GLY A 251 12.87 8.15 20.22
C GLY A 251 13.95 9.06 19.63
N GLY A 252 14.89 8.47 18.89
CA GLY A 252 16.01 9.20 18.32
C GLY A 252 15.64 10.10 17.13
N CYS A 253 16.26 11.27 17.10
CA CYS A 253 16.28 12.25 16.02
C CYS A 253 17.74 12.51 15.65
N VAL A 254 18.08 12.51 14.36
CA VAL A 254 19.44 12.69 13.87
C VAL A 254 19.45 13.77 12.79
N GLU A 255 20.40 14.70 12.85
CA GLU A 255 20.65 15.65 11.75
C GLU A 255 21.52 14.95 10.70
N ASP A 256 21.04 14.86 9.46
CA ASP A 256 21.78 14.35 8.32
C ASP A 256 22.39 15.51 7.53
N ILE A 257 23.70 15.44 7.27
CA ILE A 257 24.44 16.48 6.56
C ILE A 257 25.08 15.85 5.32
N GLN A 258 24.55 16.21 4.16
CA GLN A 258 25.00 15.69 2.86
C GLN A 258 25.73 16.78 2.08
N GLY A 259 27.01 16.56 1.80
CA GLY A 259 27.81 17.42 0.91
C GLY A 259 27.80 16.91 -0.53
N LYS A 260 27.52 17.80 -1.49
CA LYS A 260 27.64 17.50 -2.92
C LYS A 260 28.59 18.48 -3.58
N SER A 261 29.70 17.97 -4.12
CA SER A 261 30.63 18.77 -4.93
C SER A 261 29.99 19.17 -6.25
N SER A 262 30.21 20.42 -6.69
CA SER A 262 29.77 20.87 -8.01
C SER A 262 30.61 20.29 -9.14
N GLU A 263 31.84 19.86 -8.82
CA GLU A 263 32.83 19.33 -9.75
C GLU A 263 33.40 17.99 -9.28
N ARG A 264 34.28 17.40 -10.10
CA ARG A 264 34.99 16.18 -9.74
C ARG A 264 35.80 16.37 -8.45
N LEU A 265 35.67 15.44 -7.51
CA LEU A 265 36.37 15.49 -6.22
C LEU A 265 37.90 15.46 -6.41
N VAL A 266 38.57 16.46 -5.86
CA VAL A 266 40.02 16.51 -5.70
C VAL A 266 40.36 16.15 -4.25
N LEU A 267 41.04 15.02 -4.07
CA LEU A 267 41.46 14.54 -2.76
C LEU A 267 42.50 15.48 -2.14
N GLY A 268 42.37 15.78 -0.85
CA GLY A 268 43.28 16.66 -0.12
C GLY A 268 43.10 18.16 -0.36
N SER A 269 42.04 18.56 -1.07
CA SER A 269 41.69 19.97 -1.32
C SER A 269 40.27 20.28 -0.85
N SER A 270 39.96 21.58 -0.70
CA SER A 270 38.57 22.04 -0.53
C SER A 270 37.85 21.98 -1.87
N ASN A 271 36.72 21.29 -1.91
CA ASN A 271 35.91 21.13 -3.12
C ASN A 271 34.68 22.04 -3.01
N PRO A 272 34.51 23.05 -3.89
CA PRO A 272 33.30 23.86 -3.94
C PRO A 272 32.07 22.97 -4.18
N GLY A 273 30.97 23.28 -3.48
CA GLY A 273 29.78 22.47 -3.53
C GLY A 273 28.66 23.03 -2.66
N SER A 274 27.59 22.25 -2.54
CA SER A 274 26.45 22.54 -1.68
C SER A 274 26.39 21.57 -0.52
N VAL A 275 26.02 22.06 0.65
CA VAL A 275 25.66 21.23 1.81
C VAL A 275 24.15 21.25 1.94
N HIS A 276 23.54 20.07 1.96
CA HIS A 276 22.15 19.87 2.32
C HIS A 276 22.07 19.32 3.74
N ARG A 277 21.19 19.89 4.57
CA ARG A 277 20.92 19.41 5.91
C ARG A 277 19.48 18.94 5.97
N GLY A 278 19.26 17.75 6.51
CA GLY A 278 17.95 17.17 6.77
C GLY A 278 17.87 16.67 8.21
N VAL A 279 16.67 16.41 8.68
CA VAL A 279 16.43 15.75 9.96
C VAL A 279 15.83 14.39 9.68
N GLY A 280 16.32 13.37 10.38
CA GLY A 280 15.87 11.99 10.26
C GLY A 280 15.83 11.29 11.61
N GLY A 281 15.76 9.96 11.58
CA GLY A 281 15.64 9.13 12.77
C GLY A 281 14.22 8.59 12.97
N VAL A 282 14.13 7.41 13.57
CA VAL A 282 12.86 6.68 13.71
C VAL A 282 11.85 7.47 14.54
N GLY A 283 12.29 8.13 15.62
CA GLY A 283 11.42 8.95 16.45
C GLY A 283 10.86 10.15 15.67
N HIS A 284 11.71 10.82 14.90
CA HIS A 284 11.32 11.93 14.03
C HIS A 284 10.30 11.48 12.97
N ASN A 285 10.55 10.39 12.26
CA ASN A 285 9.66 9.89 11.20
C ASN A 285 8.27 9.52 11.74
N ILE A 286 8.18 8.92 12.94
CA ILE A 286 6.90 8.61 13.58
C ILE A 286 6.19 9.89 14.01
N ALA A 287 6.92 10.87 14.59
CA ALA A 287 6.37 12.15 14.98
C ALA A 287 5.81 12.94 13.78
N GLU A 288 6.56 12.98 12.68
CA GLU A 288 6.13 13.61 11.43
C GLU A 288 4.88 12.94 10.87
N ALA A 289 4.84 11.60 10.84
CA ALA A 289 3.67 10.87 10.38
C ALA A 289 2.41 11.18 11.22
N LEU A 290 2.52 11.16 12.55
CA LEU A 290 1.40 11.49 13.44
C LEU A 290 0.97 12.96 13.30
N PHE A 291 1.92 13.89 13.11
CA PHE A 291 1.63 15.29 12.82
C PHE A 291 0.87 15.47 11.50
N LEU A 292 1.27 14.78 10.42
CA LEU A 292 0.56 14.78 9.13
C LEU A 292 -0.86 14.21 9.26
N LEU A 293 -1.07 13.28 10.18
CA LEU A 293 -2.37 12.75 10.56
C LEU A 293 -3.15 13.65 11.54
N LYS A 294 -2.64 14.85 11.83
CA LYS A 294 -3.23 15.86 12.73
C LYS A 294 -3.51 15.32 14.13
N GLN A 295 -2.65 14.44 14.63
CA GLN A 295 -2.72 13.92 15.99
C GLN A 295 -2.03 14.88 16.97
N ASP A 296 -2.57 15.00 18.17
CA ASP A 296 -1.95 15.77 19.25
C ASP A 296 -0.83 14.93 19.88
N LEU A 297 0.41 15.44 19.86
CA LEU A 297 1.58 14.67 20.26
C LEU A 297 2.65 15.51 20.95
N ALA A 298 3.43 14.84 21.81
CA ALA A 298 4.71 15.34 22.30
C ALA A 298 5.84 14.41 21.87
N PHE A 299 6.91 14.96 21.29
CA PHE A 299 8.09 14.21 20.87
C PHE A 299 9.30 14.59 21.73
N PHE A 300 9.91 13.59 22.35
CA PHE A 300 11.13 13.69 23.14
C PHE A 300 12.24 12.88 22.46
N SER A 301 13.33 13.55 22.08
CA SER A 301 14.56 12.90 21.60
C SER A 301 15.73 13.30 22.48
N ALA A 302 16.64 12.35 22.71
CA ALA A 302 17.97 12.69 23.19
C ALA A 302 18.73 13.36 22.04
N VAL A 303 19.40 14.47 22.33
CA VAL A 303 20.38 15.10 21.43
C VAL A 303 21.74 14.66 21.95
N GLY A 304 22.55 14.03 21.09
CA GLY A 304 23.93 13.70 21.42
C GLY A 304 24.82 14.92 21.20
N ASP A 305 25.75 15.16 22.13
CA ASP A 305 26.85 16.12 21.97
C ASP A 305 27.99 15.55 21.12
#